data_AF-A0A7S2WKS5-F1
#
_entry.id   AF-A0A7S2WKS5-F1
#
_cell.length_a   1.000
_cell.length_b   1.000
_cell.length_c   1.000
_cell.angle_alpha   90.00
_cell.angle_beta   90.00
_cell.angle_gamma   90.00
#
_symmetry.space_group_name_H-M   'P 1'
#
loop_
_entity.id
_entity.type
_entity.pdbx_description
1 polymer ?
#
loop_
_entity_poly.entity_id
_entity_poly.type
_entity_poly.pdbx_seq_one_letter_code
_entity_poly.pdbx_strand_id
1 'polypeptide(L)'
;RELPDLRGSSRRWRHEDGGALSPEGDDETKPHRVAQTRHVLEQSRGKLMTQASGPRSPAPIPAGSSRGVDCDISRVLGENLGLGMPRGETKQRVMDVLSSSGPVKFSKYSGIAEFRNAVILWVNVGGRDYENQFLDQGRKMTWFAGSRHVPETPVIQRLLAGDDTILLFCRIQPGAYVLCGRVSRAEIDLEVHPLRFTWNLDDFDAMRSMGNKQREIEASEGVAEEDRSWTFLDILDA
;
A
#
# COMPACT_ATOMS: atom_id res chain seq x y z
N ARG A 1 58.17 -26.46 34.78
CA ARG A 1 56.70 -26.41 34.69
C ARG A 1 56.36 -26.09 33.25
N GLU A 2 55.75 -27.06 32.59
CA GLU A 2 55.60 -27.20 31.14
C GLU A 2 54.48 -26.32 30.57
N LEU A 3 54.63 -25.96 29.30
CA LEU A 3 53.62 -25.38 28.41
C LEU A 3 52.62 -26.46 27.92
N PRO A 4 51.40 -26.06 27.58
CA PRO A 4 50.70 -26.60 26.40
C PRO A 4 50.18 -25.47 25.50
N ASP A 5 50.64 -25.39 24.25
CA ASP A 5 50.03 -25.89 23.00
C ASP A 5 48.75 -25.12 22.58
N LEU A 6 48.92 -24.16 21.66
CA LEU A 6 47.87 -23.44 20.94
C LEU A 6 47.81 -23.98 19.51
N ARG A 7 46.76 -24.73 19.16
CA ARG A 7 46.41 -25.08 17.77
C ARG A 7 44.93 -24.82 17.48
N GLY A 8 44.71 -24.27 16.28
CA GLY A 8 43.45 -24.30 15.53
C GLY A 8 42.58 -23.06 15.75
N SER A 9 42.06 -22.36 14.74
CA SER A 9 42.03 -22.62 13.30
C SER A 9 41.67 -21.30 12.61
N SER A 10 42.59 -20.77 11.80
CA SER A 10 42.33 -19.66 10.87
C SER A 10 42.05 -20.27 9.50
N ARG A 11 40.84 -20.06 8.95
CA ARG A 11 40.55 -20.36 7.54
C ARG A 11 40.50 -19.07 6.74
N ARG A 12 41.65 -18.78 6.13
CA ARG A 12 41.86 -17.87 5.00
C ARG A 12 41.41 -18.60 3.72
N TRP A 13 40.47 -18.04 2.96
CA TRP A 13 40.22 -18.45 1.58
C TRP A 13 40.95 -17.50 0.63
N ARG A 14 41.76 -18.07 -0.27
CA ARG A 14 42.48 -17.38 -1.35
C ARG A 14 41.59 -17.28 -2.59
N HIS A 15 41.76 -16.18 -3.31
CA HIS A 15 41.47 -16.04 -4.74
C HIS A 15 42.58 -16.66 -5.60
N GLU A 16 42.19 -17.17 -6.77
CA GLU A 16 42.91 -17.26 -8.08
C GLU A 16 42.13 -18.27 -8.94
N ASP A 17 42.03 -18.22 -10.26
CA ASP A 17 41.89 -17.16 -11.27
C ASP A 17 41.53 -17.88 -12.59
N GLY A 18 40.95 -17.16 -13.56
CA GLY A 18 41.18 -17.44 -14.98
C GLY A 18 40.10 -18.18 -15.78
N GLY A 19 39.43 -17.44 -16.67
CA GLY A 19 38.63 -18.00 -17.78
C GLY A 19 37.78 -16.96 -18.50
N ALA A 20 38.44 -16.04 -19.23
CA ALA A 20 37.81 -14.98 -20.02
C ALA A 20 37.16 -15.50 -21.32
N LEU A 21 35.97 -14.98 -21.66
CA LEU A 21 35.54 -14.64 -23.03
C LEU A 21 34.53 -13.47 -22.96
N SER A 22 34.76 -12.45 -23.78
CA SER A 22 33.86 -11.35 -24.19
C SER A 22 34.09 -11.17 -25.70
N PRO A 23 33.35 -10.35 -26.47
CA PRO A 23 32.11 -9.60 -26.22
C PRO A 23 31.07 -9.80 -27.37
N GLU A 24 30.04 -8.94 -27.42
CA GLU A 24 29.15 -8.57 -28.56
C GLU A 24 27.65 -8.87 -28.37
N GLY A 25 26.81 -7.83 -28.60
CA GLY A 25 25.42 -7.99 -29.00
C GLY A 25 24.35 -7.28 -28.13
N ASP A 26 24.18 -5.99 -28.41
CA ASP A 26 22.89 -5.32 -28.60
C ASP A 26 21.94 -5.03 -27.42
N ASP A 27 21.99 -3.76 -27.02
CA ASP A 27 20.89 -2.81 -26.88
C ASP A 27 19.59 -3.21 -27.63
N GLU A 28 18.47 -3.34 -26.90
CA GLU A 28 17.14 -2.88 -27.34
C GLU A 28 16.06 -3.16 -26.26
N THR A 29 15.53 -2.08 -25.69
CA THR A 29 14.14 -1.86 -25.27
C THR A 29 13.26 -3.06 -24.88
N LYS A 30 12.84 -3.16 -23.60
CA LYS A 30 11.69 -3.97 -23.18
C LYS A 30 10.47 -3.13 -22.76
N PRO A 31 9.63 -2.69 -23.71
CA PRO A 31 8.27 -2.20 -23.44
C PRO A 31 7.24 -3.35 -23.49
N HIS A 32 7.61 -4.58 -23.10
CA HIS A 32 6.82 -5.77 -23.45
C HIS A 32 5.69 -6.14 -22.48
N ARG A 33 5.56 -5.49 -21.31
CA ARG A 33 4.44 -5.78 -20.39
C ARG A 33 3.24 -4.84 -20.52
N VAL A 34 3.42 -3.64 -21.09
CA VAL A 34 2.32 -2.67 -21.29
C VAL A 34 1.55 -2.96 -22.58
N ALA A 35 2.22 -3.46 -23.62
CA ALA A 35 1.60 -3.76 -24.91
C ALA A 35 0.71 -5.03 -24.89
N GLN A 36 1.10 -6.07 -24.13
CA GLN A 36 0.30 -7.30 -24.02
C GLN A 36 -1.02 -7.09 -23.27
N THR A 37 -1.07 -6.16 -22.32
CA THR A 37 -2.32 -5.81 -21.63
C THR A 37 -3.26 -5.00 -22.52
N ARG A 38 -2.72 -4.14 -23.40
CA ARG A 38 -3.53 -3.36 -24.37
C ARG A 38 -4.28 -4.27 -25.35
N HIS A 39 -3.63 -5.31 -25.88
CA HIS A 39 -4.25 -6.15 -26.90
C HIS A 39 -5.36 -7.08 -26.36
N VAL A 40 -5.26 -7.50 -25.10
CA VAL A 40 -6.31 -8.28 -24.41
C VAL A 40 -7.51 -7.40 -24.03
N LEU A 41 -7.30 -6.12 -23.71
CA LEU A 41 -8.39 -5.17 -23.45
C LEU A 41 -9.10 -4.73 -24.73
N GLU A 42 -8.39 -4.57 -25.86
CA GLU A 42 -8.99 -4.20 -27.14
C GLU A 42 -9.89 -5.31 -27.72
N GLN A 43 -9.50 -6.57 -27.57
CA GLN A 43 -10.36 -7.71 -27.94
C GLN A 43 -11.60 -7.85 -27.05
N SER A 44 -11.56 -7.29 -25.83
CA SER A 44 -12.68 -7.29 -24.89
C SER A 44 -13.67 -6.14 -25.16
N ARG A 45 -13.25 -5.04 -25.80
CA ARG A 45 -14.13 -3.92 -26.19
C ARG A 45 -15.05 -4.26 -27.38
N GLY A 46 -14.66 -5.22 -28.22
CA GLY A 46 -15.42 -5.61 -29.41
C GLY A 46 -16.55 -6.65 -29.19
N LYS A 47 -16.78 -7.14 -27.96
CA LYS A 47 -17.72 -8.26 -27.71
C LYS A 47 -18.83 -8.01 -26.67
N LEU A 48 -19.00 -6.78 -26.16
CA LEU A 48 -20.14 -6.43 -25.31
C LEU A 48 -21.05 -5.40 -25.99
N MET A 49 -21.79 -5.86 -27.00
CA MET A 49 -23.05 -5.22 -27.41
C MET A 49 -24.12 -6.29 -27.55
N THR A 50 -24.61 -6.80 -26.42
CA THR A 50 -25.99 -7.27 -26.31
C THR A 50 -26.44 -7.31 -24.86
N GLN A 51 -27.59 -6.67 -24.61
CA GLN A 51 -28.41 -6.67 -23.38
C GLN A 51 -27.98 -5.74 -22.24
N ALA A 52 -28.55 -4.53 -22.29
CA ALA A 52 -28.80 -3.73 -21.11
C ALA A 52 -29.74 -4.49 -20.17
N SER A 53 -29.18 -5.25 -19.22
CA SER A 53 -29.92 -5.71 -18.06
C SER A 53 -30.14 -4.51 -17.14
N GLY A 54 -31.39 -4.23 -16.75
CA GLY A 54 -31.71 -3.24 -15.73
C GLY A 54 -30.92 -3.46 -14.43
N PRO A 55 -31.00 -2.51 -13.46
CA PRO A 55 -30.18 -2.56 -12.26
C PRO A 55 -30.37 -3.90 -11.55
N ARG A 56 -29.34 -4.77 -11.64
CA ARG A 56 -29.32 -6.03 -10.90
C ARG A 56 -29.25 -5.67 -9.42
N SER A 57 -30.15 -6.22 -8.62
CA SER A 57 -30.05 -6.14 -7.17
C SER A 57 -28.63 -6.53 -6.74
N PRO A 58 -28.00 -5.78 -5.81
CA PRO A 58 -26.65 -6.08 -5.39
C PRO A 58 -26.58 -7.50 -4.84
N ALA A 59 -25.53 -8.23 -5.24
CA ALA A 59 -25.32 -9.59 -4.75
C ALA A 59 -25.24 -9.58 -3.21
N PRO A 60 -25.76 -10.61 -2.52
CA PRO A 60 -25.68 -10.70 -1.07
C PRO A 60 -24.23 -10.59 -0.59
N ILE A 61 -24.02 -9.87 0.52
CA ILE A 61 -22.70 -9.78 1.15
C ILE A 61 -22.34 -11.14 1.74
N PRO A 62 -21.18 -11.74 1.38
CA PRO A 62 -20.77 -13.02 1.94
C PRO A 62 -20.56 -12.94 3.46
N ALA A 63 -20.87 -14.03 4.16
CA ALA A 63 -20.63 -14.12 5.60
C ALA A 63 -19.16 -13.88 5.96
N GLY A 64 -18.94 -13.02 6.95
CA GLY A 64 -17.61 -12.60 7.40
C GLY A 64 -16.87 -11.65 6.43
N SER A 65 -17.53 -11.12 5.40
CA SER A 65 -16.95 -10.08 4.54
C SER A 65 -16.83 -8.77 5.31
N SER A 66 -15.68 -8.10 5.16
CA SER A 66 -15.44 -6.72 5.64
C SER A 66 -16.54 -5.74 5.22
N ARG A 67 -17.12 -5.89 4.03
CA ARG A 67 -18.25 -5.07 3.54
C ARG A 67 -19.50 -5.14 4.43
N GLY A 68 -19.63 -6.21 5.22
CA GLY A 68 -20.73 -6.39 6.15
C GLY A 68 -20.44 -5.89 7.57
N VAL A 69 -19.26 -5.33 7.83
CA VAL A 69 -18.78 -4.95 9.16
C VAL A 69 -18.38 -3.47 9.17
N ASP A 70 -18.50 -2.81 10.32
CA ASP A 70 -18.03 -1.44 10.50
C ASP A 70 -16.55 -1.41 10.86
N CYS A 71 -15.84 -0.46 10.26
CA CYS A 71 -14.50 -0.04 10.68
C CYS A 71 -14.62 0.80 11.95
N ASP A 72 -13.79 0.50 12.95
CA ASP A 72 -13.67 1.27 14.19
C ASP A 72 -12.75 2.49 14.01
N ILE A 73 -13.21 3.45 13.20
CA ILE A 73 -12.44 4.61 12.74
C ILE A 73 -11.88 5.44 13.90
N SER A 74 -12.71 5.75 14.89
CA SER A 74 -12.31 6.63 16.01
C SER A 74 -11.20 6.01 16.83
N ARG A 75 -11.28 4.71 17.13
CA ARG A 75 -10.25 4.02 17.90
C ARG A 75 -8.93 3.97 17.12
N VAL A 76 -8.98 3.56 15.85
CA VAL A 76 -7.74 3.36 15.07
C VAL A 76 -7.02 4.69 14.77
N LEU A 77 -7.76 5.77 14.56
CA LEU A 77 -7.15 7.11 14.45
C LEU A 77 -6.56 7.55 15.80
N GLY A 78 -7.25 7.30 16.92
CA GLY A 78 -6.73 7.64 18.25
C GLY A 78 -5.47 6.87 18.64
N GLU A 79 -5.33 5.62 18.20
CA GLU A 79 -4.25 4.72 18.62
C GLU A 79 -3.07 4.67 17.62
N ASN A 80 -3.32 4.89 16.33
CA ASN A 80 -2.35 4.55 15.28
C ASN A 80 -2.07 5.66 14.25
N LEU A 81 -2.68 6.84 14.39
CA LEU A 81 -2.49 7.91 13.40
C LEU A 81 -1.00 8.30 13.25
N GLY A 82 -0.48 8.18 12.04
CA GLY A 82 0.90 8.47 11.69
C GLY A 82 1.91 7.41 12.13
N LEU A 83 1.45 6.28 12.66
CA LEU A 83 2.28 5.20 13.20
C LEU A 83 2.10 3.91 12.38
N GLY A 84 3.12 3.05 12.43
CA GLY A 84 3.07 1.69 11.93
C GLY A 84 2.00 0.88 12.66
N MET A 85 1.15 0.21 11.89
CA MET A 85 0.10 -0.64 12.43
C MET A 85 0.71 -1.81 13.20
N PRO A 86 0.16 -2.17 14.38
CA PRO A 86 0.56 -3.36 15.11
C PRO A 86 0.43 -4.60 14.23
N ARG A 87 1.53 -5.34 14.04
CA ARG A 87 1.59 -6.50 13.13
C ARG A 87 1.17 -6.13 11.71
N GLY A 88 1.52 -4.91 11.29
CA GLY A 88 1.12 -4.29 10.03
C GLY A 88 1.85 -4.83 8.80
N GLU A 89 2.53 -5.98 8.88
CA GLU A 89 3.31 -6.51 7.75
C GLU A 89 2.39 -7.00 6.62
N THR A 90 1.13 -7.31 6.97
CA THR A 90 0.12 -7.80 6.02
C THR A 90 -1.19 -7.03 6.12
N LYS A 91 -1.88 -6.87 4.99
CA LYS A 91 -3.22 -6.27 4.95
C LYS A 91 -4.22 -7.02 5.84
N GLN A 92 -4.08 -8.34 6.01
CA GLN A 92 -5.02 -9.12 6.82
C GLN A 92 -4.99 -8.66 8.27
N ARG A 93 -3.79 -8.52 8.84
CA ARG A 93 -3.64 -8.09 10.23
C ARG A 93 -4.18 -6.68 10.44
N VAL A 94 -3.89 -5.77 9.51
CA VAL A 94 -4.46 -4.41 9.58
C VAL A 94 -5.99 -4.47 9.52
N MET A 95 -6.57 -5.19 8.56
CA MET A 95 -8.03 -5.32 8.44
C MET A 95 -8.69 -5.94 9.68
N ASP A 96 -8.04 -6.89 10.34
CA ASP A 96 -8.53 -7.47 11.61
C ASP A 96 -8.49 -6.43 12.75
N VAL A 97 -7.46 -5.57 12.80
CA VAL A 97 -7.37 -4.45 13.74
C VAL A 97 -8.42 -3.39 13.46
N LEU A 98 -8.76 -3.13 12.19
CA LEU A 98 -9.77 -2.13 11.82
C LEU A 98 -11.21 -2.56 12.14
N SER A 99 -11.47 -3.86 12.15
CA SER A 99 -12.81 -4.42 12.29
C SER A 99 -13.34 -4.27 13.72
N SER A 100 -14.58 -3.77 13.85
CA SER A 100 -15.28 -3.70 15.14
C SER A 100 -15.80 -5.05 15.66
N SER A 101 -15.80 -6.09 14.82
CA SER A 101 -16.45 -7.37 15.13
C SER A 101 -15.54 -8.60 14.93
N GLY A 102 -14.22 -8.41 14.97
CA GLY A 102 -13.24 -9.49 14.82
C GLY A 102 -12.77 -9.74 13.38
N PRO A 103 -12.14 -10.89 13.07
CA PRO A 103 -11.48 -11.11 11.79
C PRO A 103 -12.41 -11.04 10.58
N VAL A 104 -11.93 -10.45 9.47
CA VAL A 104 -12.74 -10.20 8.27
C VAL A 104 -12.13 -10.78 6.99
N LYS A 105 -12.98 -11.12 6.03
CA LYS A 105 -12.61 -11.54 4.67
C LYS A 105 -12.68 -10.35 3.71
N PHE A 106 -11.66 -10.21 2.87
CA PHE A 106 -11.56 -9.17 1.85
C PHE A 106 -10.59 -9.59 0.73
N SER A 107 -10.52 -8.79 -0.34
CA SER A 107 -9.58 -9.03 -1.44
C SER A 107 -8.17 -8.55 -1.10
N LYS A 108 -7.26 -9.49 -0.80
CA LYS A 108 -5.87 -9.18 -0.40
C LYS A 108 -5.03 -8.55 -1.52
N TYR A 109 -5.40 -8.84 -2.77
CA TYR A 109 -4.67 -8.39 -3.98
C TYR A 109 -5.17 -7.04 -4.50
N SER A 110 -6.14 -6.42 -3.84
CA SER A 110 -6.69 -5.12 -4.23
C SER A 110 -5.97 -3.97 -3.54
N GLY A 111 -5.74 -2.87 -4.25
CA GLY A 111 -5.32 -1.59 -3.68
C GLY A 111 -6.42 -0.88 -2.88
N ILE A 112 -7.62 -1.45 -2.86
CA ILE A 112 -8.79 -0.93 -2.15
C ILE A 112 -9.51 -2.04 -1.39
N ALA A 113 -9.97 -1.75 -0.17
CA ALA A 113 -10.85 -2.62 0.62
C ALA A 113 -12.02 -1.81 1.17
N GLU A 114 -13.11 -2.49 1.51
CA GLU A 114 -14.36 -1.86 1.89
C GLU A 114 -14.84 -2.38 3.24
N PHE A 115 -15.15 -1.46 4.14
CA PHE A 115 -16.06 -1.67 5.26
C PHE A 115 -17.43 -1.08 4.92
N ARG A 116 -18.42 -1.33 5.78
CA ARG A 116 -19.76 -0.77 5.63
C ARG A 116 -19.76 0.77 5.72
N ASN A 117 -18.95 1.34 6.62
CA ASN A 117 -18.86 2.76 6.91
C ASN A 117 -17.55 3.44 6.46
N ALA A 118 -16.66 2.70 5.80
CA ALA A 118 -15.35 3.20 5.41
C ALA A 118 -14.81 2.52 4.15
N VAL A 119 -13.89 3.21 3.48
CA VAL A 119 -13.09 2.67 2.38
C VAL A 119 -11.61 2.78 2.75
N ILE A 120 -10.85 1.72 2.49
CA ILE A 120 -9.43 1.63 2.83
C ILE A 120 -8.61 1.64 1.54
N LEU A 121 -7.68 2.58 1.43
CA LEU A 121 -6.73 2.69 0.32
C LEU A 121 -5.37 2.17 0.76
N TRP A 122 -4.79 1.29 -0.05
CA TRP A 122 -3.46 0.71 0.18
C TRP A 122 -2.48 1.24 -0.84
N VAL A 123 -1.38 1.84 -0.37
CA VAL A 123 -0.28 2.34 -1.18
C VAL A 123 1.02 1.67 -0.76
N ASN A 124 1.76 1.13 -1.72
CA ASN A 124 3.19 0.88 -1.52
C ASN A 124 3.94 2.10 -2.10
N VAL A 125 4.69 2.80 -1.26
CA VAL A 125 5.52 3.95 -1.65
C VAL A 125 6.81 3.44 -2.27
N GLY A 126 7.31 4.11 -3.30
CA GLY A 126 8.46 3.64 -4.10
C GLY A 126 8.18 2.39 -4.94
N GLY A 127 6.91 2.03 -5.12
CA GLY A 127 6.51 0.89 -5.94
C GLY A 127 6.74 1.12 -7.44
N ARG A 128 6.97 0.04 -8.20
CA ARG A 128 7.22 0.11 -9.65
C ARG A 128 5.96 0.10 -10.52
N ASP A 129 4.82 -0.28 -9.94
CA ASP A 129 3.58 -0.55 -10.71
C ASP A 129 2.81 0.73 -11.03
N TYR A 130 2.75 1.65 -10.06
CA TYR A 130 2.08 2.94 -10.19
C TYR A 130 2.87 4.02 -9.46
N GLU A 131 2.97 5.20 -10.06
CA GLU A 131 3.63 6.37 -9.49
C GLU A 131 2.76 7.06 -8.42
N ASN A 132 2.46 6.34 -7.32
CA ASN A 132 1.85 6.96 -6.15
C ASN A 132 2.90 7.85 -5.49
N GLN A 133 2.62 9.14 -5.41
CA GLN A 133 3.56 10.15 -4.98
C GLN A 133 2.90 11.09 -3.98
N PHE A 134 3.67 11.47 -2.98
CA PHE A 134 3.34 12.60 -2.14
C PHE A 134 3.59 13.90 -2.90
N LEU A 135 2.60 14.79 -2.87
CA LEU A 135 2.67 16.12 -3.45
C LEU A 135 2.52 17.16 -2.34
N ASP A 136 2.80 18.43 -2.66
CA ASP A 136 2.55 19.56 -1.76
C ASP A 136 3.18 19.34 -0.36
N GLN A 137 4.46 18.98 -0.35
CA GLN A 137 5.23 18.69 0.86
C GLN A 137 4.62 17.58 1.73
N GLY A 138 3.95 16.60 1.11
CA GLY A 138 3.32 15.48 1.80
C GLY A 138 1.86 15.70 2.16
N ARG A 139 1.27 16.87 1.86
CA ARG A 139 -0.14 17.17 2.18
C ARG A 139 -1.12 16.52 1.21
N LYS A 140 -0.64 16.03 0.07
CA LYS A 140 -1.45 15.34 -0.92
C LYS A 140 -0.82 14.02 -1.35
N MET A 141 -1.63 13.07 -1.79
CA MET A 141 -1.19 11.77 -2.30
C MET A 141 -1.90 11.45 -3.61
N THR A 142 -1.15 11.05 -4.64
CA THR A 142 -1.73 10.42 -5.82
C THR A 142 -2.00 8.94 -5.57
N TRP A 143 -3.16 8.47 -5.98
CA TRP A 143 -3.56 7.07 -5.88
C TRP A 143 -4.15 6.58 -7.19
N PHE A 144 -3.66 5.46 -7.69
CA PHE A 144 -4.19 4.81 -8.88
C PHE A 144 -5.06 3.62 -8.49
N ALA A 145 -6.27 3.58 -9.04
CA ALA A 145 -7.13 2.41 -8.91
C ALA A 145 -6.50 1.20 -9.62
N GLY A 146 -6.81 -0.02 -9.18
CA GLY A 146 -6.42 -1.21 -9.95
C GLY A 146 -7.00 -1.22 -11.38
N SER A 147 -6.30 -1.85 -12.34
CA SER A 147 -6.68 -1.92 -13.76
C SER A 147 -8.06 -2.55 -14.07
N ARG A 148 -8.72 -3.17 -13.10
CA ARG A 148 -10.08 -3.70 -13.26
C ARG A 148 -11.16 -2.71 -12.81
N HIS A 149 -10.78 -1.60 -12.20
CA HIS A 149 -11.70 -0.57 -11.76
C HIS A 149 -11.96 0.41 -12.90
N VAL A 150 -13.23 0.55 -13.21
CA VAL A 150 -13.81 1.57 -14.09
C VAL A 150 -14.74 2.47 -13.27
N PRO A 151 -15.14 3.66 -13.76
CA PRO A 151 -15.96 4.59 -13.01
C PRO A 151 -17.21 3.94 -12.40
N GLU A 152 -17.85 3.01 -13.11
CA GLU A 152 -19.09 2.33 -12.71
C GLU A 152 -18.87 1.25 -11.63
N THR A 153 -17.62 0.94 -11.28
CA THR A 153 -17.33 -0.04 -10.23
C THR A 153 -17.96 0.44 -8.91
N PRO A 154 -18.70 -0.40 -8.18
CA PRO A 154 -19.41 0.03 -6.97
C PRO A 154 -18.54 0.77 -5.94
N VAL A 155 -17.32 0.29 -5.69
CA VAL A 155 -16.41 0.97 -4.75
C VAL A 155 -15.91 2.31 -5.28
N ILE A 156 -15.74 2.46 -6.60
CA ILE A 156 -15.40 3.75 -7.21
C ILE A 156 -16.58 4.71 -7.07
N GLN A 157 -17.80 4.26 -7.31
CA GLN A 157 -19.00 5.06 -7.08
C GLN A 157 -19.11 5.54 -5.63
N ARG A 158 -18.73 4.72 -4.64
CA ARG A 158 -18.63 5.15 -3.23
C ARG A 158 -17.61 6.27 -3.03
N LEU A 159 -16.41 6.14 -3.59
CA LEU A 159 -15.39 7.20 -3.57
C LEU A 159 -15.87 8.49 -4.27
N LEU A 160 -16.70 8.36 -5.31
CA LEU A 160 -17.27 9.48 -6.04
C LEU A 160 -18.42 10.16 -5.28
N ALA A 161 -19.23 9.41 -4.55
CA ALA A 161 -20.30 9.95 -3.71
C ALA A 161 -19.73 10.80 -2.57
N GLY A 162 -18.64 10.33 -1.93
CA GLY A 162 -17.97 11.05 -0.85
C GLY A 162 -18.67 10.94 0.51
N ASP A 163 -19.59 9.98 0.66
CA ASP A 163 -20.34 9.75 1.90
C ASP A 163 -19.54 8.92 2.93
N ASP A 164 -18.55 8.16 2.46
CA ASP A 164 -17.74 7.28 3.30
C ASP A 164 -16.49 7.98 3.85
N THR A 165 -16.07 7.57 5.06
CA THR A 165 -14.71 7.90 5.52
C THR A 165 -13.70 7.08 4.74
N ILE A 166 -12.68 7.75 4.18
CA ILE A 166 -11.61 7.08 3.44
C ILE A 166 -10.35 7.13 4.30
N LEU A 167 -9.76 5.96 4.58
CA LEU A 167 -8.50 5.83 5.31
C LEU A 167 -7.37 5.42 4.36
N LEU A 168 -6.24 6.11 4.46
CA LEU A 168 -5.04 5.83 3.67
C LEU A 168 -4.03 5.03 4.49
N PHE A 169 -3.51 3.95 3.91
CA PHE A 169 -2.40 3.18 4.45
C PHE A 169 -1.25 3.13 3.46
N CYS A 170 -0.09 3.58 3.90
CA CYS A 170 1.14 3.58 3.10
C CYS A 170 2.15 2.59 3.66
N ARG A 171 3.03 2.07 2.82
CA ARG A 171 4.12 1.19 3.22
C ARG A 171 5.32 1.35 2.30
N ILE A 172 6.52 1.40 2.88
CA ILE A 172 7.78 1.14 2.18
C ILE A 172 8.07 -0.35 2.30
N GLN A 173 8.39 -1.02 1.19
CA GLN A 173 8.64 -2.46 1.21
C GLN A 173 10.13 -2.78 1.37
N PRO A 174 10.50 -3.74 2.23
CA PRO A 174 9.67 -4.43 3.23
C PRO A 174 9.39 -3.53 4.46
N GLY A 175 8.20 -3.63 5.05
CA GLY A 175 7.83 -2.80 6.21
C GLY A 175 6.39 -3.02 6.70
N ALA A 176 6.02 -2.33 7.77
CA ALA A 176 4.65 -2.27 8.26
C ALA A 176 3.85 -1.21 7.48
N TYR A 177 2.54 -1.40 7.35
CA TYR A 177 1.65 -0.32 6.90
C TYR A 177 1.54 0.76 7.99
N VAL A 178 1.70 2.01 7.60
CA VAL A 178 1.47 3.20 8.43
C VAL A 178 0.07 3.75 8.12
N LEU A 179 -0.70 4.08 9.16
CA LEU A 179 -1.99 4.77 8.98
C LEU A 179 -1.75 6.24 8.67
N CYS A 180 -1.97 6.62 7.41
CA CYS A 180 -1.84 7.98 6.90
C CYS A 180 -3.15 8.80 7.04
N GLY A 181 -3.96 8.45 8.05
CA GLY A 181 -5.16 9.20 8.43
C GLY A 181 -6.29 9.17 7.40
N ARG A 182 -7.20 10.13 7.57
CA ARG A 182 -8.32 10.36 6.67
C ARG A 182 -7.88 11.14 5.45
N VAL A 183 -8.55 10.87 4.34
CA VAL A 183 -8.35 11.62 3.12
C VAL A 183 -9.65 12.15 2.54
N SER A 184 -9.56 13.38 2.03
CA SER A 184 -10.62 14.02 1.26
C SER A 184 -10.18 14.21 -0.18
N ARG A 185 -11.14 14.24 -1.09
CA ARG A 185 -10.86 14.28 -2.52
C ARG A 185 -10.37 15.65 -2.95
N ALA A 186 -9.20 15.71 -3.59
CA ALA A 186 -8.68 16.92 -4.21
C ALA A 186 -9.02 16.96 -5.70
N GLU A 187 -8.62 15.93 -6.43
CA GLU A 187 -8.79 15.83 -7.89
C GLU A 187 -9.09 14.40 -8.31
N ILE A 188 -9.74 14.23 -9.46
CA ILE A 188 -9.99 12.93 -10.08
C ILE A 188 -9.79 13.05 -11.57
N ASP A 189 -9.14 12.05 -12.16
CA ASP A 189 -9.09 11.83 -13.59
C ASP A 189 -9.69 10.46 -13.90
N LEU A 190 -10.89 10.48 -14.48
CA LEU A 190 -11.64 9.28 -14.86
C LEU A 190 -11.40 8.86 -16.32
N GLU A 191 -10.71 9.70 -17.10
CA GLU A 191 -10.44 9.46 -18.53
C GLU A 191 -9.14 8.67 -18.74
N VAL A 192 -8.29 8.60 -17.71
CA VAL A 192 -7.07 7.80 -17.69
C VAL A 192 -7.33 6.37 -17.21
N HIS A 193 -6.47 5.44 -17.66
CA HIS A 193 -6.50 4.07 -17.19
C HIS A 193 -5.11 3.61 -16.71
N PRO A 194 -4.98 3.21 -15.44
CA PRO A 194 -6.03 3.16 -14.42
C PRO A 194 -6.51 4.53 -13.94
N LEU A 195 -7.70 4.58 -13.34
CA LEU A 195 -8.28 5.81 -12.79
C LEU A 195 -7.33 6.44 -11.77
N ARG A 196 -7.17 7.76 -11.82
CA ARG A 196 -6.26 8.50 -10.94
C ARG A 196 -7.05 9.40 -9.99
N PHE A 197 -6.68 9.35 -8.72
CA PHE A 197 -7.20 10.23 -7.68
C PHE A 197 -6.03 11.00 -7.06
N THR A 198 -6.27 12.26 -6.73
CA THR A 198 -5.42 13.04 -5.83
C THR A 198 -6.22 13.29 -4.56
N TRP A 199 -5.62 12.95 -3.43
CA TRP A 199 -6.23 13.03 -2.11
C TRP A 199 -5.54 14.10 -1.27
N ASN A 200 -6.29 14.90 -0.52
CA ASN A 200 -5.76 15.69 0.59
C ASN A 200 -5.63 14.81 1.82
N LEU A 201 -4.56 14.98 2.58
CA LEU A 201 -4.36 14.30 3.87
C LEU A 201 -4.92 15.20 4.98
N ASP A 202 -6.15 14.91 5.41
CA ASP A 202 -6.91 15.76 6.34
C ASP A 202 -6.23 15.80 7.73
N ASP A 203 -5.51 14.73 8.08
CA ASP A 203 -4.85 14.56 9.37
C ASP A 203 -3.33 14.86 9.33
N PHE A 204 -2.85 15.52 8.28
CA PHE A 204 -1.41 15.70 8.01
C PHE A 204 -0.61 16.25 9.20
N ASP A 205 -1.05 17.36 9.78
CA ASP A 205 -0.31 18.04 10.85
C ASP A 205 -0.29 17.17 12.13
N ALA A 206 -1.38 16.46 12.42
CA ALA A 206 -1.45 15.52 13.54
C ALA A 206 -0.52 14.32 13.35
N MET A 207 -0.46 13.74 12.14
CA MET A 207 0.46 12.65 11.83
C MET A 207 1.91 13.06 11.96
N ARG A 208 2.26 14.24 11.46
CA ARG A 208 3.63 14.78 11.57
C ARG A 208 4.03 14.97 13.03
N SER A 209 3.13 15.51 13.84
CA SER A 209 3.35 15.67 15.29
C SER A 209 3.55 14.32 15.99
N MET A 210 2.74 13.31 15.65
CA MET A 210 2.84 11.97 16.24
C MET A 210 4.14 11.26 15.85
N GLY A 211 4.55 11.36 14.57
CA GLY A 211 5.82 10.78 14.11
C GLY A 211 7.03 11.41 14.80
N ASN A 212 7.05 12.73 14.96
CA ASN A 212 8.12 13.43 15.70
C ASN A 212 8.18 12.94 17.16
N LYS A 213 7.04 12.92 17.84
CA LYS A 213 6.94 12.46 19.24
C LYS A 213 7.43 11.02 19.39
N GLN A 214 7.07 10.14 18.46
CA GLN A 214 7.52 8.74 18.49
C GLN A 214 9.04 8.63 18.36
N ARG A 215 9.64 9.35 17.39
CA ARG A 215 11.09 9.38 17.20
C ARG A 215 11.82 9.93 18.44
N GLU A 216 11.26 10.94 19.09
CA GLU A 216 11.82 11.50 20.35
C GLU A 216 11.79 10.49 21.50
N ILE A 217 10.68 9.75 21.67
CA ILE A 217 10.55 8.71 22.69
C ILE A 217 11.58 7.61 22.44
N GLU A 218 11.63 7.06 21.23
CA GLU A 218 12.56 5.97 20.87
C GLU A 218 14.03 6.38 21.04
N ALA A 219 14.38 7.62 20.69
CA ALA A 219 15.72 8.16 20.93
C ALA A 219 16.04 8.27 22.43
N SER A 220 15.07 8.68 23.26
CA SER A 220 15.25 8.79 24.71
C SER A 220 15.38 7.42 25.40
N GLU A 221 14.73 6.40 24.85
CA GLU A 221 14.78 5.01 25.34
C GLU A 221 16.00 4.24 24.80
N GLY A 222 16.78 4.85 23.90
CA GLY A 222 17.95 4.21 23.29
C GLY A 222 17.59 3.05 22.36
N VAL A 223 16.41 3.10 21.74
CA VAL A 223 15.98 2.10 20.75
C VAL A 223 16.92 2.17 19.56
N ALA A 224 17.46 1.02 19.16
CA ALA A 224 18.33 0.94 17.99
C ALA A 224 17.56 1.31 16.72
N GLU A 225 18.23 1.93 15.75
CA GLU A 225 17.58 2.44 14.54
C GLU A 225 16.86 1.34 13.72
N GLU A 226 17.37 0.11 13.78
CA GLU A 226 16.83 -1.10 13.16
C GLU A 226 15.59 -1.67 13.86
N ASP A 227 15.41 -1.36 15.14
CA ASP A 227 14.28 -1.79 15.96
C ASP A 227 13.19 -0.71 16.08
N ARG A 228 13.42 0.48 15.49
CA ARG A 228 12.51 1.62 15.53
C ARG A 228 11.19 1.31 14.81
N SER A 229 10.12 1.91 15.31
CA SER A 229 8.81 1.80 14.68
C SER A 229 8.74 2.63 13.40
N TRP A 230 8.06 2.10 12.37
CA TRP A 230 7.73 2.89 11.19
C TRP A 230 6.76 4.02 11.53
N THR A 231 7.01 5.20 10.99
CA THR A 231 6.18 6.40 11.15
C THR A 231 5.84 7.01 9.80
N PHE A 232 4.90 7.95 9.80
CA PHE A 232 4.57 8.75 8.62
C PHE A 232 5.77 9.55 8.10
N LEU A 233 6.71 9.93 8.96
CA LEU A 233 7.91 10.65 8.52
C LEU A 233 8.79 9.76 7.65
N ASP A 234 8.95 8.49 8.03
CA ASP A 234 9.71 7.52 7.22
C ASP A 234 9.05 7.34 5.84
N ILE A 235 7.72 7.35 5.80
CA ILE A 235 6.93 7.28 4.56
C ILE A 235 7.14 8.51 3.66
N LEU A 236 7.30 9.70 4.24
CA LEU A 236 7.55 10.94 3.48
C LEU A 236 9.00 11.06 3.00
N ASP A 237 9.95 10.46 3.74
CA ASP A 237 11.38 10.55 3.45
C ASP A 237 11.83 9.59 2.32
N ALA A 238 10.96 8.66 1.89
CA ALA A 238 11.25 7.60 0.91
C ALA A 238 10.86 7.95 -0.54
#